data_AF-A0A2N6DS18-F1
#
_entry.id   AF-A0A2N6DS18-F1
#
_cell.length_a   1.000
_cell.length_b   1.000
_cell.length_c   1.000
_cell.angle_alpha   90.00
_cell.angle_beta   90.00
_cell.angle_gamma   90.00
#
_symmetry.space_group_name_H-M   'P 1'
#
loop_
_entity.id
_entity.type
_entity.pdbx_description
1 polymer ?
#
loop_
_entity_poly.entity_id
_entity_poly.type
_entity_poly.pdbx_seq_one_letter_code
_entity_poly.pdbx_strand_id
1 'polypeptide(L)' 'MLKVKIVTLAFCAGLLAIILLQNTAPVETKILFMSFTLPRAALLFLVAFVGFLCGVVLTLVVGKRS' A
#
# COMPACT_ATOMS: atom_id res chain seq x y z
N MET A 1 -6.55 -7.99 -27.44
CA MET A 1 -5.81 -8.23 -26.19
C MET A 1 -5.20 -6.96 -25.60
N LEU A 2 -4.37 -6.20 -26.33
CA LEU A 2 -3.75 -4.95 -25.83
C LEU A 2 -4.77 -3.90 -25.37
N LYS A 3 -5.85 -3.70 -26.13
CA LYS A 3 -6.95 -2.77 -25.79
C LYS A 3 -7.61 -3.12 -24.44
N VAL A 4 -7.83 -4.40 -24.18
CA VAL A 4 -8.43 -4.87 -22.90
C VAL A 4 -7.46 -4.62 -21.74
N LYS A 5 -6.16 -4.97 -21.91
CA LYS A 5 -5.14 -4.70 -20.88
C LYS A 5 -5.03 -3.22 -20.53
N ILE A 6 -5.09 -2.33 -21.52
CA ILE A 6 -5.02 -0.88 -21.31
C ILE A 6 -6.28 -0.38 -20.58
N VAL A 7 -7.47 -0.86 -20.98
CA VAL A 7 -8.73 -0.50 -20.31
C VAL A 7 -8.73 -0.96 -18.85
N THR A 8 -8.31 -2.20 -18.59
CA THR A 8 -8.20 -2.73 -17.22
C THR A 8 -7.18 -1.95 -16.40
N LEU A 9 -6.02 -1.63 -16.97
CA LEU A 9 -4.99 -0.84 -16.28
C LEU A 9 -5.50 0.56 -15.94
N ALA A 10 -6.13 1.24 -16.89
CA ALA A 10 -6.72 2.57 -16.68
C ALA A 10 -7.82 2.54 -15.61
N PHE A 11 -8.66 1.51 -15.62
CA PHE A 11 -9.70 1.31 -14.61
C PHE A 11 -9.10 1.10 -13.22
N CYS A 12 -8.12 0.20 -13.07
CA CYS A 12 -7.43 -0.03 -11.81
C CYS A 12 -6.69 1.23 -11.31
N ALA A 13 -6.01 1.94 -12.20
CA ALA A 13 -5.33 3.20 -11.86
C ALA A 13 -6.32 4.28 -11.37
N GLY A 14 -7.47 4.40 -12.04
CA GLY A 14 -8.54 5.31 -11.64
C GLY A 14 -9.09 4.98 -10.25
N LEU A 15 -9.38 3.70 -9.97
CA LEU A 15 -9.81 3.27 -8.64
C LEU A 15 -8.76 3.56 -7.57
N LEU A 16 -7.49 3.30 -7.87
CA LEU A 16 -6.39 3.56 -6.94
C LEU A 16 -6.26 5.06 -6.63
N ALA A 17 -6.42 5.92 -7.64
CA ALA A 17 -6.46 7.38 -7.46
C ALA A 17 -7.65 7.82 -6.58
N ILE A 18 -8.84 7.25 -6.79
CA ILE A 18 -10.02 7.54 -5.96
C ILE A 18 -9.76 7.13 -4.50
N ILE A 19 -9.22 5.93 -4.27
CA ILE A 19 -8.89 5.44 -2.93
C ILE A 19 -7.88 6.39 -2.26
N LEU A 20 -6.85 6.82 -2.97
CA LEU A 20 -5.85 7.77 -2.46
C LEU A 20 -6.48 9.10 -2.04
N LEU A 21 -7.27 9.71 -2.93
CA LEU A 21 -7.90 11.01 -2.69
C LEU A 21 -8.90 10.94 -1.52
N GLN A 22 -9.69 9.87 -1.43
CA GLN A 22 -10.64 9.68 -0.33
C GLN A 22 -9.96 9.42 1.02
N ASN A 23 -8.75 8.84 1.02
CA ASN A 23 -8.00 8.54 2.24
C ASN A 23 -6.99 9.65 2.60
N THR A 24 -7.19 10.89 2.14
CA THR A 24 -6.37 12.04 2.56
C THR A 24 -6.73 12.59 3.94
N ALA A 25 -7.78 12.05 4.58
CA ALA A 25 -8.20 12.47 5.91
C ALA A 25 -7.02 12.40 6.91
N PRO A 26 -6.74 13.48 7.66
CA PRO A 26 -5.66 13.51 8.62
C PRO A 26 -5.97 12.58 9.79
N VAL A 27 -5.02 11.72 10.13
CA VAL A 27 -5.11 10.81 11.27
C VAL A 27 -3.97 11.13 12.22
N GLU A 28 -4.29 11.32 13.50
CA GLU A 28 -3.27 11.41 14.54
C GLU A 28 -2.62 10.04 14.73
N THR A 29 -1.31 9.99 14.49
CA THR A 29 -0.51 8.77 14.66
C THR A 29 0.42 8.96 15.84
N LYS A 30 0.32 8.04 16.80
CA LYS A 30 1.18 7.99 17.99
C LYS A 30 2.13 6.82 17.88
N ILE A 31 3.42 7.11 17.83
CA ILE A 31 4.49 6.11 17.82
C ILE A 31 5.30 6.28 19.09
N LEU A 32 5.11 5.35 20.04
CA LEU A 32 5.83 5.20 21.33
C LEU A 32 5.87 6.46 22.21
N PHE A 33 6.54 7.53 21.79
CA PHE A 33 6.62 8.84 22.48
C PHE A 33 6.44 10.05 21.55
N MET A 34 6.15 9.82 20.27
CA MET A 34 5.99 10.87 19.26
C MET A 34 4.58 10.84 18.70
N SER A 35 3.95 12.02 18.59
CA SER A 35 2.64 12.18 17.95
C SER A 35 2.78 13.11 16.75
N PHE A 36 2.29 12.68 15.59
CA PHE A 36 2.24 13.49 14.38
C PHE A 36 1.01 13.12 13.57
N THR A 37 0.59 14.02 12.68
CA THR A 37 -0.57 13.82 11.82
C THR A 37 -0.12 13.34 10.45
N LEU A 38 -0.70 12.23 9.99
CA LEU A 38 -0.38 11.67 8.68
C LEU A 38 -1.69 11.33 7.95
N PRO A 39 -1.79 11.53 6.62
CA PRO A 39 -2.99 11.16 5.89
C PRO A 39 -3.21 9.65 5.92
N ARG A 40 -4.46 9.22 6.09
CA ARG A 40 -4.83 7.79 6.20
C ARG A 40 -4.26 6.94 5.05
N ALA A 41 -4.22 7.48 3.84
CA ALA A 41 -3.66 6.84 2.66
C ALA A 41 -2.22 6.41 2.90
N ALA A 42 -1.37 7.32 3.37
CA ALA A 42 0.04 6.99 3.57
C ALA A 42 0.24 5.99 4.72
N LEU A 43 -0.65 5.93 5.72
CA LEU A 43 -0.65 4.84 6.70
C LEU A 43 -1.00 3.48 6.07
N LEU A 44 -2.04 3.43 5.23
CA LEU A 44 -2.43 2.22 4.52
C LEU A 44 -1.30 1.70 3.63
N PHE A 45 -0.64 2.60 2.87
CA PHE A 45 0.50 2.24 2.05
C PHE A 45 1.70 1.78 2.86
N LEU A 46 1.99 2.43 4.00
CA LEU A 46 3.09 2.04 4.87
C LEU A 46 2.87 0.63 5.42
N VAL A 47 1.69 0.34 5.96
CA VAL A 47 1.37 -0.99 6.49
C VAL A 47 1.40 -2.05 5.39
N ALA A 48 0.82 -1.76 4.23
CA ALA A 48 0.85 -2.67 3.08
C ALA A 48 2.29 -2.95 2.61
N PHE A 49 3.13 -1.92 2.56
CA PHE A 49 4.53 -2.04 2.17
C PHE A 49 5.34 -2.87 3.17
N VAL A 50 5.18 -2.64 4.48
CA VAL A 50 5.84 -3.43 5.52
C VAL A 50 5.41 -4.89 5.46
N GLY A 51 4.09 -5.15 5.30
CA GLY A 51 3.57 -6.49 5.13
C GLY A 51 4.11 -7.19 3.88
N PHE A 52 4.18 -6.49 2.74
CA PHE A 52 4.76 -7.00 1.50
C PHE A 52 6.25 -7.34 1.66
N LEU A 53 7.06 -6.43 2.23
CA LEU A 53 8.47 -6.68 2.49
C LEU A 53 8.68 -7.89 3.40
N CYS A 54 7.90 -8.00 4.47
CA CYS A 54 7.94 -9.15 5.37
C CYS A 54 7.62 -10.46 4.63
N GLY A 55 6.58 -10.46 3.80
CA GLY A 55 6.22 -11.60 2.96
C GLY A 55 7.33 -11.99 1.98
N VAL A 56 7.92 -11.02 1.27
CA VAL A 56 9.04 -11.25 0.35
C VAL A 56 10.23 -11.86 1.08
N VAL A 57 10.63 -11.28 2.21
CA VAL A 57 11.74 -11.80 3.03
C VAL A 57 11.44 -13.22 3.49
N LEU A 58 10.24 -13.49 3.98
CA LEU A 58 9.84 -14.82 4.43
C LEU A 58 9.90 -15.84 3.29
N THR A 59 9.37 -15.51 2.11
CA THR A 59 9.44 -16.38 0.93
C THR A 59 10.88 -16.65 0.51
N LEU A 60 11.76 -15.65 0.55
CA LEU A 60 13.17 -15.84 0.23
C LEU A 60 13.89 -16.72 1.27
N VAL A 61 13.61 -16.54 2.56
CA VAL A 61 14.23 -17.32 3.64
C VAL A 61 13.76 -18.78 3.62
N VAL A 62 12.45 -19.00 3.47
CA VAL A 62 11.86 -20.36 3.44
C VAL A 62 12.14 -21.04 2.11
N GLY A 63 12.00 -20.33 0.99
CA GLY A 63 12.26 -20.87 -0.36
C GLY A 63 13.74 -21.21 -0.59
N LYS A 64 14.68 -20.52 0.05
CA LYS A 64 16.11 -20.85 0.00
C LYS A 64 16.47 -22.13 0.78
N ARG A 65 15.59 -22.61 1.66
CA ARG A 65 15.76 -23.85 2.43
C ARG A 65 15.15 -25.09 1.76
N SER A 66 14.43 -24.91 0.65
CA SER A 66 13.72 -25.99 -0.05
C SER A 66 14.43 -26.44 -1.32
#